data_AF-A0A2X4TS55-F1
#
_entry.id   AF-A0A2X4TS55-F1
#
_cell.length_a   1.000
_cell.length_b   1.000
_cell.length_c   1.000
_cell.angle_alpha   90.00
_cell.angle_beta   90.00
_cell.angle_gamma   90.00
#
_symmetry.space_group_name_H-M   'P 1'
#
loop_
_entity.id
_entity.type
_entity.pdbx_description
1 polymer ?
#
loop_
_entity_poly.entity_id
_entity_poly.type
_entity_poly.pdbx_seq_one_letter_code
_entity_poly.pdbx_strand_id
1 'polypeptide(L)'
;MNKAVVNTATWKENAVIKALGDLPYQLIAELPNIQVFGAVGDKNFTRMGDVTGSGVVSSMVHNVTVGKASLSSTIKESQQKLDALVEQR
;
A
#
# COMPACT_ATOMS: atom_id res chain seq x y z
N MET A 1 7.10 -19.94 8.60
CA MET A 1 8.45 -19.66 9.14
C MET A 1 8.67 -18.15 9.11
N ASN A 2 9.38 -17.55 10.09
CA ASN A 2 9.75 -16.10 10.23
C ASN A 2 9.01 -15.16 11.22
N LYS A 3 8.00 -15.59 12.00
CA LYS A 3 7.47 -14.72 13.07
C LYS A 3 8.40 -14.54 14.28
N ALA A 4 9.42 -15.39 14.44
CA ALA A 4 10.36 -15.31 15.56
C ALA A 4 11.50 -14.29 15.36
N VAL A 5 11.77 -13.89 14.11
CA VAL A 5 12.89 -13.00 13.76
C VAL A 5 12.71 -11.63 14.41
N VAL A 6 11.46 -11.14 14.50
CA VAL A 6 11.14 -9.85 15.13
C VAL A 6 11.43 -9.80 16.63
N ASN A 7 11.58 -10.96 17.27
CA ASN A 7 11.87 -11.06 18.69
C ASN A 7 13.37 -11.12 18.99
N THR A 8 14.22 -11.25 17.97
CA THR A 8 15.67 -11.33 18.14
C THR A 8 16.26 -9.96 18.49
N ALA A 9 17.34 -9.97 19.27
CA ALA A 9 18.09 -8.74 19.60
C ALA A 9 18.60 -8.05 18.33
N THR A 10 19.06 -8.83 17.34
CA THR A 10 19.53 -8.31 16.04
C THR A 10 18.45 -7.51 15.30
N TRP A 11 17.18 -7.91 15.41
CA TRP A 11 16.07 -7.17 14.82
C TRP A 11 15.68 -5.95 15.66
N LYS A 12 15.51 -6.14 16.98
CA LYS A 12 15.05 -5.08 17.90
C LYS A 12 16.07 -3.95 18.05
N GLU A 13 17.37 -4.27 18.04
CA GLU A 13 18.46 -3.31 18.22
C GLU A 13 18.93 -2.68 16.91
N ASN A 14 18.37 -3.09 15.76
CA ASN A 14 18.75 -2.53 14.48
C ASN A 14 18.32 -1.05 14.37
N ALA A 15 19.29 -0.16 14.18
CA ALA A 15 19.07 1.28 14.14
C ALA A 15 18.08 1.71 13.03
N VAL A 16 18.10 1.06 11.87
CA VAL A 16 17.17 1.35 10.76
C VAL A 16 15.76 0.89 11.10
N ILE A 17 15.62 -0.29 11.70
CA ILE A 17 14.31 -0.83 12.12
C ILE A 17 13.71 0.02 13.23
N LYS A 18 14.51 0.52 14.18
CA LYS A 18 14.04 1.47 15.20
C LYS A 18 13.59 2.79 14.57
N ALA A 19 14.39 3.35 13.66
CA ALA A 19 14.09 4.63 13.02
C ALA A 19 12.81 4.59 12.17
N LEU A 20 12.51 3.46 11.53
CA LEU A 20 11.32 3.28 10.70
C LEU A 20 10.18 2.53 11.39
N GLY A 21 10.41 2.00 12.60
CA GLY A 21 9.46 1.12 13.31
C GLY A 21 8.18 1.85 13.75
N ASP A 22 8.32 3.14 14.06
CA ASP A 22 7.20 3.99 14.49
C ASP A 22 6.49 4.66 13.30
N LEU A 23 7.12 4.69 12.13
CA LEU A 23 6.59 5.34 10.92
C LEU A 23 5.18 4.81 10.54
N PRO A 24 4.89 3.49 10.57
CA PRO A 24 3.53 3.01 10.32
C PRO A 24 2.50 3.57 11.29
N TYR A 25 2.83 3.67 12.58
CA TYR A 25 1.91 4.22 13.59
C TYR A 25 1.70 5.72 13.41
N GLN A 26 2.75 6.47 13.08
CA GLN A 26 2.66 7.90 12.75
C GLN A 26 1.79 8.14 11.51
N LEU A 27 1.94 7.31 10.47
CA LEU A 27 1.11 7.40 9.26
C LEU A 27 -0.37 7.08 9.54
N ILE A 28 -0.66 6.12 10.43
CA ILE A 28 -2.05 5.82 10.86
C ILE A 28 -2.64 6.99 11.65
N ALA A 29 -1.85 7.65 12.50
CA ALA A 29 -2.30 8.76 13.32
C ALA A 29 -2.57 10.04 12.51
N GLU A 30 -1.68 10.38 11.57
CA GLU A 30 -1.79 11.58 10.72
C GLU A 30 -2.83 11.43 9.61
N LEU A 31 -3.17 10.19 9.23
CA LEU A 31 -4.12 9.90 8.18
C LEU A 31 -5.22 8.97 8.73
N PRO A 32 -6.08 9.45 9.65
CA PRO A 32 -7.04 8.61 10.37
C PRO A 32 -8.08 7.94 9.46
N ASN A 33 -8.27 8.48 8.24
CA ASN A 33 -9.15 7.92 7.21
C ASN A 33 -8.39 7.15 6.11
N ILE A 34 -7.06 7.08 6.18
CA ILE A 34 -6.28 6.23 5.29
C ILE A 34 -6.15 4.85 5.93
N GLN A 35 -6.73 3.88 5.24
CA GLN A 35 -6.50 2.49 5.52
C GLN A 35 -5.09 2.14 5.05
N VAL A 36 -4.14 2.10 5.99
CA VAL A 36 -2.78 1.65 5.69
C VAL A 36 -2.86 0.17 5.32
N PHE A 37 -2.61 -0.11 4.04
CA PHE A 37 -2.72 -1.44 3.45
C PHE A 37 -1.77 -2.41 4.18
N GLY A 38 -2.35 -3.41 4.84
CA GLY A 38 -1.62 -4.41 5.65
C GLY A 38 -2.21 -4.68 7.03
N ALA A 39 -3.09 -3.81 7.54
CA ALA A 39 -3.68 -3.93 8.88
C ALA A 39 -5.22 -3.77 8.91
N VAL A 40 -5.92 -4.32 7.92
CA VAL A 40 -7.37 -4.51 8.03
C VAL A 40 -7.59 -5.93 8.55
N GLY A 41 -8.09 -6.03 9.79
CA GLY A 41 -8.12 -7.23 10.64
C GLY A 41 -8.25 -8.57 9.89
N ASP A 42 -7.34 -9.50 10.19
CA ASP A 42 -7.24 -10.90 9.73
C ASP A 42 -7.38 -11.19 8.21
N LYS A 43 -7.64 -10.17 7.39
CA LYS A 43 -7.83 -10.29 5.94
C LYS A 43 -6.58 -9.78 5.26
N ASN A 44 -5.62 -10.69 5.09
CA ASN A 44 -4.67 -10.54 4.01
C ASN A 44 -5.46 -10.57 2.70
N PHE A 45 -5.73 -9.39 2.13
CA PHE A 45 -6.28 -9.28 0.79
C PHE A 45 -5.20 -9.79 -0.17
N THR A 46 -5.25 -11.07 -0.56
CA THR A 46 -4.48 -11.59 -1.70
C THR A 46 -4.64 -10.67 -2.92
N ARG A 47 -5.80 -10.01 -3.02
CA ARG A 47 -6.14 -8.94 -3.97
C ARG A 47 -5.15 -7.76 -3.99
N MET A 48 -4.40 -7.52 -2.91
CA MET A 48 -3.38 -6.45 -2.87
C MET A 48 -2.16 -6.80 -3.73
N GLY A 49 -1.83 -8.09 -3.87
CA GLY A 49 -0.81 -8.56 -4.81
C GLY A 49 -1.22 -8.28 -6.25
N ASP A 50 -2.50 -8.47 -6.57
CA ASP A 50 -3.04 -8.18 -7.89
C ASP A 50 -3.08 -6.67 -8.17
N VAL A 51 -3.49 -5.86 -7.18
CA VAL A 51 -3.48 -4.38 -7.30
C VAL A 51 -2.07 -3.83 -7.47
N THR A 52 -1.11 -4.24 -6.64
CA THR A 52 0.29 -3.78 -6.76
C THR A 52 0.97 -4.33 -8.02
N GLY A 53 0.72 -5.59 -8.37
CA GLY A 53 1.24 -6.22 -9.59
C GLY A 53 0.64 -5.68 -10.88
N SER A 54 -0.59 -5.16 -10.86
CA SER A 54 -1.26 -4.60 -12.04
C SER A 54 -0.61 -3.33 -12.58
N GLY A 55 0.17 -2.63 -11.76
CA GLY A 55 0.80 -1.34 -12.13
C GLY A 55 -0.19 -0.18 -12.28
N VAL A 56 -1.50 -0.38 -12.09
CA VAL A 56 -2.55 0.64 -12.32
C VAL A 56 -2.28 1.92 -11.53
N VAL A 57 -1.90 1.80 -10.25
CA VAL A 57 -1.59 2.95 -9.39
C VAL A 57 -0.35 3.70 -9.89
N SER A 58 0.71 2.99 -10.31
CA SER A 58 1.93 3.61 -10.83
C SER A 58 1.67 4.33 -12.16
N SER A 59 0.89 3.72 -13.06
CA SER A 59 0.50 4.32 -14.32
C SER A 59 -0.39 5.54 -14.12
N MET A 60 -1.33 5.50 -13.17
CA MET A 60 -2.17 6.64 -12.81
C MET A 60 -1.31 7.85 -12.40
N VAL A 61 -0.38 7.65 -11.46
CA VAL A 61 0.53 8.71 -10.98
C VAL A 61 1.37 9.25 -12.13
N HIS A 62 1.95 8.36 -12.94
CA HIS A 62 2.75 8.78 -14.10
C HIS A 62 1.94 9.60 -15.10
N ASN A 63 0.75 9.14 -15.48
CA ASN A 63 -0.09 9.79 -16.48
C ASN A 63 -0.50 11.20 -16.04
N VAL A 64 -0.83 11.39 -14.76
CA VAL A 64 -1.21 12.70 -14.22
C VAL A 64 0.01 13.63 -14.07
N THR A 65 1.14 13.11 -13.56
CA THR A 65 2.29 13.96 -13.21
C THR A 65 3.23 14.24 -14.38
N VAL A 66 3.55 13.22 -15.17
CA VAL A 66 4.50 13.30 -16.29
C VAL A 66 3.77 13.34 -17.61
N GLY A 67 2.74 12.50 -17.77
CA GLY A 67 1.94 12.40 -18.99
C GLY A 67 1.00 13.58 -19.23
N LYS A 68 0.85 14.48 -18.26
CA LYS A 68 -0.07 15.65 -18.29
C LYS A 68 -1.51 15.27 -18.68
N ALA A 69 -1.92 14.04 -18.41
CA ALA A 69 -3.27 13.57 -18.62
C ALA A 69 -4.23 14.27 -17.65
N SER A 70 -5.51 14.33 -18.01
CA SER A 70 -6.50 14.98 -17.14
C SER A 70 -6.62 14.21 -15.82
N LEU A 71 -6.52 14.92 -14.69
CA LEU A 71 -6.57 14.33 -13.36
C LEU A 71 -7.87 13.54 -13.15
N SER A 72 -9.00 14.16 -13.46
CA SER A 72 -10.33 13.58 -13.21
C SER A 72 -10.58 12.32 -14.06
N SER A 73 -10.25 12.35 -15.36
CA SER A 73 -10.43 11.17 -16.22
C SER A 73 -9.51 10.02 -15.79
N THR A 74 -8.24 10.33 -15.51
CA THR A 74 -7.23 9.32 -15.18
C THR A 74 -7.55 8.63 -13.85
N ILE A 75 -8.04 9.36 -12.86
CA ILE A 75 -8.50 8.78 -11.59
C ILE A 75 -9.71 7.87 -11.83
N LYS A 76 -10.71 8.33 -12.60
CA LYS A 76 -11.93 7.55 -12.87
C LYS A 76 -11.64 6.25 -13.62
N GLU A 77 -10.79 6.30 -14.64
CA GLU A 77 -10.38 5.12 -15.41
C GLU A 77 -9.55 4.14 -14.56
N SER A 78 -8.66 4.68 -13.71
CA SER A 78 -7.86 3.86 -12.80
C SER A 78 -8.73 3.19 -11.75
N GLN A 79 -9.73 3.89 -11.22
CA GLN A 79 -10.71 3.32 -10.28
C GLN A 79 -11.48 2.17 -10.92
N GLN A 80 -11.98 2.33 -12.15
CA GLN A 80 -12.68 1.26 -12.87
C GLN A 80 -11.80 0.01 -13.07
N LYS A 81 -10.52 0.21 -13.38
CA LYS A 81 -9.55 -0.90 -13.50
C LYS A 81 -9.31 -1.60 -12.17
N LEU A 82 -9.21 -0.85 -11.07
CA LEU A 82 -9.06 -1.42 -9.73
C LEU A 82 -10.31 -2.16 -9.28
N ASP A 83 -11.50 -1.61 -9.53
CA ASP A 83 -12.78 -2.25 -9.21
C ASP A 83 -12.89 -3.59 -9.94
N ALA A 84 -12.60 -3.62 -11.25
CA ALA A 84 -12.59 -4.86 -12.03
C ALA A 84 -11.59 -5.90 -11.51
N LEU A 85 -10.39 -5.47 -11.07
CA LEU A 85 -9.39 -6.35 -10.47
C LEU A 85 -9.82 -6.91 -9.12
N VAL A 86 -10.52 -6.12 -8.32
CA VAL A 86 -11.04 -6.53 -7.00
C VAL A 86 -12.30 -7.39 -7.14
N GLU A 87 -13.10 -7.18 -8.17
CA GLU A 87 -14.31 -7.94 -8.50
C GLU A 87 -14.04 -9.27 -9.22
N GLN A 88 -12.86 -9.45 -9.83
CA GLN A 88 -12.44 -10.76 -10.38
C GLN A 88 -12.20 -11.77 -9.24
N ARG A 89 -13.29 -12.31 -8.67
CA ARG A 89 -13.46 -13.62 -7.99
C ARG A 89 -14.78 -13.70 -7.25
#